data_AF-E0USG8-F1
#
_entry.id   AF-E0USG8-F1
#
_cell.length_a   1.000
_cell.length_b   1.000
_cell.length_c   1.000
_cell.angle_alpha   90.00
_cell.angle_beta   90.00
_cell.angle_gamma   90.00
#
_symmetry.space_group_name_H-M   'P 1'
#
loop_
_entity.id
_entity.type
_entity.pdbx_description
1 polymer ?
#
loop_
_entity_poly.entity_id
_entity_poly.type
_entity_poly.pdbx_seq_one_letter_code
_entity_poly.pdbx_strand_id
1 'polypeptide(L)'
;MKSAYKLNLKELDSLVNDIIRDFKDGVVILKGDLAAGKTTLVKKIAKELGYKEDVTSPTFSLQQYYGDKLFHYDIYNHGLEHFISLGMLEELEKPGLHFIEWGSDDLVDILLSAGIQTMTIKIEKISNDAREYKICTH
;
A
#
# COMPACT_ATOMS: atom_id res chain seq x y z
N MET A 1 -5.43 -3.44 15.16
CA MET A 1 -5.80 -4.89 15.02
C MET A 1 -4.68 -5.61 14.26
N LYS A 2 -4.32 -6.85 14.62
CA LYS A 2 -3.29 -7.64 13.92
C LYS A 2 -3.89 -8.92 13.33
N SER A 3 -3.57 -9.22 12.08
CA SER A 3 -3.98 -10.45 11.39
C SER A 3 -2.90 -10.93 10.43
N ALA A 4 -2.93 -12.22 10.10
CA ALA A 4 -1.98 -12.82 9.17
C ALA A 4 -2.70 -13.78 8.23
N TYR A 5 -2.38 -13.71 6.95
CA TYR A 5 -2.95 -14.54 5.90
C TYR A 5 -1.85 -15.23 5.11
N LYS A 6 -2.05 -16.49 4.74
CA LYS A 6 -1.17 -17.23 3.83
C LYS A 6 -1.97 -17.53 2.59
N LEU A 7 -1.70 -16.82 1.51
CA LEU A 7 -2.54 -16.82 0.32
C LEU A 7 -1.70 -17.00 -0.94
N ASN A 8 -2.27 -17.71 -1.91
CA ASN A 8 -1.82 -17.63 -3.30
C ASN A 8 -2.60 -16.53 -4.07
N LEU A 9 -2.25 -16.32 -5.34
CA LEU A 9 -2.89 -15.29 -6.17
C LEU A 9 -4.40 -15.49 -6.40
N LYS A 10 -4.89 -16.73 -6.37
CA LYS A 10 -6.32 -17.04 -6.54
C LYS A 10 -7.11 -16.73 -5.27
N GLU A 11 -6.47 -16.81 -4.11
CA GLU A 11 -7.08 -16.56 -2.80
C GLU A 11 -6.97 -15.09 -2.38
N LEU A 12 -6.11 -14.31 -3.05
CA LEU A 12 -5.84 -12.91 -2.69
C LEU A 12 -7.09 -12.01 -2.68
N ASP A 13 -8.16 -12.39 -3.41
CA ASP A 13 -9.41 -11.61 -3.44
C ASP A 13 -10.06 -11.51 -2.06
N SER A 14 -9.91 -12.52 -1.18
CA SER A 14 -10.49 -12.46 0.18
C SER A 14 -9.85 -11.34 1.02
N LEU A 15 -8.52 -11.26 1.00
CA LEU A 15 -7.76 -10.20 1.67
C LEU A 15 -8.11 -8.82 1.09
N VAL A 16 -8.18 -8.71 -0.23
CA VAL A 16 -8.54 -7.45 -0.90
C VAL A 16 -9.92 -6.98 -0.46
N ASN A 17 -10.90 -7.87 -0.44
CA ASN A 17 -12.27 -7.58 0.00
C ASN A 17 -12.35 -7.14 1.46
N ASP A 18 -11.56 -7.77 2.34
CA ASP A 18 -11.49 -7.35 3.74
C ASP A 18 -10.86 -5.95 3.88
N ILE A 19 -9.77 -5.67 3.15
CA ILE A 19 -9.12 -4.35 3.17
C ILE A 19 -10.09 -3.25 2.71
N ILE A 20 -10.73 -3.39 1.54
CA ILE A 20 -11.62 -2.35 1.00
C ILE A 20 -12.89 -2.15 1.84
N ARG A 21 -13.34 -3.20 2.55
CA ARG A 21 -14.50 -3.13 3.43
C ARG A 21 -14.17 -2.35 4.70
N ASP A 22 -13.03 -2.66 5.31
CA ASP A 22 -12.67 -2.24 6.66
C ASP A 22 -11.78 -0.97 6.68
N PHE A 23 -11.15 -0.63 5.55
CA PHE A 23 -10.25 0.51 5.39
C PHE A 23 -10.57 1.25 4.08
N LYS A 24 -11.32 2.35 4.19
CA LYS A 24 -11.85 3.10 3.03
C LYS A 24 -11.09 4.40 2.72
N ASP A 25 -10.32 4.87 3.68
CA ASP A 25 -9.64 6.16 3.66
C ASP A 25 -8.36 6.07 4.49
N GLY A 26 -7.31 6.78 4.09
CA GLY A 26 -6.02 6.82 4.78
C GLY A 26 -4.90 6.08 4.05
N VAL A 27 -3.84 5.77 4.80
CA VAL A 27 -2.56 5.33 4.24
C VAL A 27 -2.28 3.85 4.55
N VAL A 28 -1.94 3.09 3.51
CA VAL A 28 -1.50 1.71 3.57
C VAL A 28 0.00 1.64 3.22
N ILE A 29 0.82 1.35 4.23
CA ILE A 29 2.26 1.15 4.09
C ILE A 29 2.55 -0.31 3.70
N LEU A 30 3.12 -0.52 2.52
CA LEU A 30 3.48 -1.83 1.98
C LEU A 30 4.96 -2.12 2.21
N LYS A 31 5.25 -3.13 3.06
CA LYS A 31 6.60 -3.60 3.37
C LYS A 31 6.85 -4.98 2.76
N GLY A 32 8.07 -5.25 2.35
CA GLY A 32 8.48 -6.56 1.84
C GLY A 32 9.58 -6.43 0.81
N ASP A 33 10.26 -7.54 0.53
CA ASP A 33 11.42 -7.58 -0.36
C ASP A 33 11.05 -7.24 -1.81
N LEU A 34 12.08 -7.08 -2.65
CA LEU A 34 11.91 -6.98 -4.10
C LEU A 34 11.15 -8.21 -4.61
N ALA A 35 10.17 -7.99 -5.49
CA ALA A 35 9.27 -9.03 -6.00
C ALA A 35 8.41 -9.77 -4.94
N ALA A 36 8.23 -9.20 -3.74
CA ALA A 36 7.32 -9.76 -2.74
C ALA A 36 5.85 -9.76 -3.18
N GLY A 37 5.45 -8.83 -4.06
CA GLY A 37 4.08 -8.70 -4.58
C GLY A 37 3.34 -7.44 -4.13
N LYS A 38 4.08 -6.39 -3.71
CA LYS A 38 3.53 -5.09 -3.29
C LYS A 38 2.65 -4.45 -4.37
N THR A 39 3.21 -4.18 -5.55
CA THR A 39 2.45 -3.68 -6.71
C THR A 39 1.31 -4.61 -7.12
N THR A 40 1.48 -5.93 -7.00
CA THR A 40 0.43 -6.92 -7.31
C THR A 40 -0.79 -6.76 -6.41
N LEU A 41 -0.58 -6.46 -5.12
CA LEU A 41 -1.66 -6.18 -4.19
C LEU A 41 -2.41 -4.90 -4.60
N VAL A 42 -1.69 -3.81 -4.88
CA VAL A 42 -2.30 -2.54 -5.35
C VAL A 42 -3.11 -2.76 -6.62
N LYS A 43 -2.58 -3.54 -7.58
CA LYS A 43 -3.27 -3.88 -8.83
C LYS A 43 -4.58 -4.62 -8.60
N LYS A 44 -4.61 -5.58 -7.67
CA LYS A 44 -5.86 -6.29 -7.32
C LYS A 44 -6.86 -5.35 -6.64
N ILE A 45 -6.40 -4.50 -5.72
CA ILE A 45 -7.28 -3.53 -5.03
C ILE A 45 -7.88 -2.55 -6.03
N ALA A 46 -7.08 -2.00 -6.94
CA ALA A 46 -7.58 -1.10 -7.97
C ALA A 46 -8.65 -1.75 -8.85
N LYS A 47 -8.42 -3.01 -9.26
CA LYS A 47 -9.36 -3.79 -10.03
C LYS A 47 -10.67 -4.04 -9.27
N GLU A 48 -10.60 -4.38 -7.98
CA GLU A 48 -11.79 -4.63 -7.15
C GLU A 48 -12.60 -3.35 -6.92
N LEU A 49 -11.94 -2.20 -6.84
CA LEU A 49 -12.58 -0.88 -6.81
C LEU A 49 -13.18 -0.45 -8.16
N GLY A 50 -12.97 -1.24 -9.23
CA GLY A 50 -13.53 -0.99 -10.56
C GLY A 50 -12.70 -0.07 -11.45
N TYR A 51 -11.48 0.29 -11.05
CA TYR A 51 -10.55 1.04 -11.89
C TYR A 51 -10.05 0.18 -13.05
N LYS A 52 -9.97 0.77 -14.24
CA LYS A 52 -9.67 0.07 -15.52
C LYS A 52 -8.26 0.34 -16.01
N GLU A 53 -7.57 1.27 -15.37
CA GLU A 53 -6.21 1.66 -15.67
C GLU A 53 -5.23 0.51 -15.39
N ASP A 54 -4.19 0.42 -16.21
CA ASP A 54 -3.10 -0.53 -15.98
C ASP A 54 -2.24 -0.06 -14.80
N VAL A 55 -2.45 -0.68 -13.63
CA VAL A 55 -1.62 -0.43 -12.46
C VAL A 55 -0.23 -1.01 -12.67
N THR A 56 0.76 -0.12 -12.58
CA THR A 56 2.20 -0.43 -12.64
C THR A 56 2.91 0.25 -11.48
N SER A 57 4.12 -0.21 -11.11
CA SER A 57 4.84 0.46 -10.03
C SER A 57 5.31 1.84 -10.51
N PRO A 58 5.01 2.94 -9.78
CA PRO A 58 5.46 4.28 -10.13
C PRO A 58 6.92 4.53 -9.76
N THR A 59 7.80 3.52 -9.83
CA THR A 59 9.20 3.59 -9.37
C THR A 59 9.97 4.78 -9.98
N PHE A 60 9.66 5.17 -11.22
CA PHE A 60 10.28 6.32 -11.89
C PHE A 60 9.49 7.63 -11.76
N SER A 61 8.18 7.57 -11.51
CA SER A 61 7.32 8.77 -11.39
C SER A 61 7.08 9.18 -9.94
N LEU A 62 7.59 8.41 -8.96
CA LEU A 62 7.31 8.46 -7.52
C LEU A 62 5.85 8.14 -7.16
N GLN A 63 4.90 8.66 -7.93
CA GLN A 63 3.47 8.58 -7.69
C GLN A 63 2.69 8.28 -8.97
N GLN A 64 1.57 7.56 -8.82
CA GLN A 64 0.49 7.40 -9.78
C GLN A 64 -0.87 7.52 -9.07
N TYR A 65 -1.87 7.93 -9.83
CA TYR A 65 -3.25 8.09 -9.36
C TYR A 65 -4.16 7.27 -10.28
N TYR A 66 -5.12 6.56 -9.70
CA TYR A 66 -6.10 5.75 -10.42
C TYR A 66 -7.50 6.20 -10.01
N GLY A 67 -8.33 6.60 -11.00
CA GLY A 67 -9.56 7.31 -10.72
C GLY A 67 -9.35 8.56 -9.84
N ASP A 68 -10.20 8.73 -8.83
CA ASP A 68 -10.24 9.91 -7.95
C ASP A 68 -9.82 9.64 -6.50
N LYS A 69 -9.69 8.36 -6.09
CA LYS A 69 -9.50 7.97 -4.68
C LYS A 69 -8.47 6.88 -4.44
N LEU A 70 -7.64 6.56 -5.42
CA LEU A 70 -6.55 5.60 -5.24
C LEU A 70 -5.22 6.22 -5.66
N PHE A 71 -4.34 6.36 -4.68
CA PHE A 71 -3.02 6.96 -4.82
C PHE A 71 -1.99 5.87 -4.58
N HIS A 72 -0.98 5.77 -5.44
CA HIS A 72 0.07 4.77 -5.34
C HIS A 72 1.42 5.45 -5.42
N TYR A 73 2.26 5.18 -4.43
CA TYR A 73 3.60 5.73 -4.30
C TYR A 73 4.61 4.60 -4.20
N ASP A 74 5.79 4.80 -4.78
CA ASP A 74 6.93 3.89 -4.64
C ASP A 74 8.17 4.72 -4.28
N ILE A 75 8.58 4.64 -3.01
CA ILE A 75 9.71 5.41 -2.49
C ILE A 75 11.02 4.61 -2.50
N TYR A 76 11.09 3.47 -3.18
CA TYR A 76 12.28 2.60 -3.20
C TYR A 76 13.57 3.33 -3.59
N ASN A 77 13.49 4.20 -4.61
CA ASN A 77 14.69 4.81 -5.20
C ASN A 77 15.25 5.98 -4.38
N HIS A 78 14.37 6.82 -3.85
CA HIS A 78 14.76 8.10 -3.23
C HIS A 78 14.49 8.16 -1.72
N GLY A 79 13.74 7.20 -1.17
CA GLY A 79 13.47 7.09 0.24
C GLY A 79 12.54 8.17 0.81
N LEU A 80 12.36 8.12 2.14
CA LEU A 80 11.44 8.97 2.88
C LEU A 80 11.84 10.45 2.87
N GLU A 81 13.11 10.78 3.04
CA GLU A 81 13.56 12.18 3.09
C GLU A 81 13.23 12.93 1.79
N HIS A 82 13.45 12.30 0.63
CA HIS A 82 13.09 12.89 -0.65
C HIS A 82 11.58 13.05 -0.79
N PHE A 83 10.81 12.04 -0.39
CA PHE A 83 9.35 12.07 -0.37
C PHE A 83 8.83 13.27 0.44
N ILE A 84 9.38 13.49 1.65
CA ILE A 84 9.04 14.65 2.48
C ILE A 84 9.47 15.96 1.80
N SER A 85 10.67 16.02 1.22
CA SER A 85 11.19 17.24 0.58
C SER A 85 10.34 17.74 -0.61
N LEU A 86 9.58 16.84 -1.23
CA LEU A 86 8.65 17.13 -2.31
C LEU A 86 7.26 17.57 -1.83
N GLY A 87 7.05 17.68 -0.51
CA GLY A 87 5.76 18.06 0.09
C GLY A 87 4.73 16.93 0.07
N MET A 88 5.14 15.68 -0.15
CA MET A 88 4.19 14.57 -0.34
C MET A 88 3.41 14.20 0.92
N LEU A 89 3.80 14.68 2.11
CA LEU A 89 2.99 14.48 3.32
C LEU A 89 1.62 15.17 3.21
N GLU A 90 1.56 16.34 2.56
CA GLU A 90 0.29 17.06 2.33
C GLU A 90 -0.62 16.29 1.36
N GLU A 91 -0.04 15.54 0.41
CA GLU A 91 -0.81 14.68 -0.49
C GLU A 91 -1.50 13.53 0.26
N LEU A 92 -0.93 13.06 1.38
CA LEU A 92 -1.50 11.96 2.19
C LEU A 92 -2.70 12.40 3.05
N GLU A 93 -2.99 13.69 3.12
CA GLU A 93 -4.19 14.23 3.76
C GLU A 93 -5.41 14.23 2.83
N LYS A 94 -5.22 13.95 1.54
CA LYS A 94 -6.32 13.88 0.58
C LYS A 94 -7.22 12.68 0.90
N PRO A 95 -8.54 12.79 0.66
CA PRO A 95 -9.44 11.67 0.84
C PRO A 95 -9.17 10.59 -0.22
N GLY A 96 -9.09 9.35 0.23
CA GLY A 96 -8.86 8.16 -0.58
C GLY A 96 -7.92 7.16 0.08
N LEU A 97 -7.55 6.14 -0.68
CA LEU A 97 -6.59 5.13 -0.27
C LEU A 97 -5.22 5.44 -0.85
N HIS A 98 -4.24 5.60 0.03
CA HIS A 98 -2.86 5.88 -0.33
C HIS A 98 -1.99 4.65 -0.08
N PHE A 99 -1.49 4.00 -1.12
CA PHE A 99 -0.59 2.86 -1.03
C PHE A 99 0.86 3.31 -1.20
N ILE A 100 1.68 3.16 -0.17
CA ILE A 100 3.10 3.53 -0.22
C ILE A 100 3.95 2.26 -0.16
N GLU A 101 4.58 1.92 -1.28
CA GLU A 101 5.59 0.85 -1.32
C GLU A 101 6.89 1.31 -0.66
N TRP A 102 7.52 0.40 0.11
CA TRP A 102 8.79 0.63 0.79
C TRP A 102 8.76 1.69 1.89
N GLY A 103 7.60 1.97 2.49
CA GLY A 103 7.50 2.85 3.65
C GLY A 103 8.25 2.31 4.88
N SER A 104 8.90 3.21 5.63
CA SER A 104 9.62 2.92 6.87
C SER A 104 8.70 2.94 8.10
N ASP A 105 9.20 2.52 9.26
CA ASP A 105 8.50 2.73 10.54
C ASP A 105 8.46 4.22 10.91
N ASP A 106 9.50 5.00 10.58
CA ASP A 106 9.49 6.47 10.80
C ASP A 106 8.32 7.16 10.09
N LEU A 107 7.98 6.74 8.86
CA LEU A 107 6.81 7.26 8.14
C LEU A 107 5.52 6.89 8.86
N VAL A 108 5.41 5.68 9.41
CA VAL A 108 4.24 5.28 10.20
C VAL A 108 4.11 6.21 11.40
N ASP A 109 5.18 6.46 12.14
CA ASP A 109 5.16 7.34 13.32
C ASP A 109 4.75 8.78 12.97
N ILE A 110 5.22 9.30 11.83
CA ILE A 110 4.83 10.62 11.30
C ILE A 110 3.32 10.65 11.02
N LEU A 111 2.78 9.65 10.32
CA LEU A 111 1.37 9.60 9.95
C LEU A 111 0.45 9.49 11.18
N LEU A 112 0.84 8.66 12.15
CA LEU A 112 0.10 8.53 13.41
C LEU A 112 0.12 9.83 14.22
N SER A 113 1.26 10.52 14.25
CA SER A 113 1.38 11.83 14.92
C SER A 113 0.51 12.89 14.24
N ALA A 114 0.28 12.78 12.93
CA ALA A 114 -0.62 13.64 12.16
C ALA A 114 -2.11 13.24 12.28
N GLY A 115 -2.43 12.14 12.98
CA GLY A 115 -3.80 11.63 13.12
C GLY A 115 -4.34 10.96 11.84
N ILE A 116 -3.45 10.57 10.91
CA ILE A 116 -3.83 9.91 9.66
C ILE A 116 -4.06 8.41 9.93
N GLN A 117 -5.22 7.91 9.52
CA GLN A 117 -5.54 6.50 9.63
C GLN A 117 -4.51 5.68 8.84
N THR A 118 -3.83 4.75 9.52
CA THR A 118 -2.69 4.04 8.94
C THR A 118 -2.82 2.53 9.10
N MET A 119 -2.56 1.81 8.02
CA MET A 119 -2.42 0.36 7.99
C MET A 119 -1.03 -0.01 7.48
N THR A 120 -0.39 -1.00 8.10
CA THR A 120 0.84 -1.61 7.57
C THR A 120 0.55 -3.02 7.09
N ILE A 121 1.00 -3.35 5.88
CA ILE A 121 0.94 -4.70 5.34
C ILE A 121 2.37 -5.14 5.01
N LYS A 122 2.88 -6.14 5.73
CA LYS A 122 4.15 -6.79 5.42
C LYS A 122 3.89 -8.05 4.59
N ILE A 123 4.53 -8.12 3.42
CA ILE A 123 4.40 -9.22 2.46
C ILE A 123 5.71 -10.01 2.44
N GLU A 124 5.64 -11.30 2.76
CA GLU A 124 6.78 -12.21 2.79
C GLU A 124 6.57 -13.39 1.83
N LYS A 125 7.62 -13.78 1.11
CA LYS A 125 7.55 -14.93 0.20
C LYS A 125 7.65 -16.23 0.99
N ILE A 126 6.63 -17.10 0.87
CA ILE A 126 6.63 -18.45 1.46
C ILE A 126 7.15 -19.47 0.44
N SER A 127 6.61 -19.41 -0.78
CA SER A 127 6.93 -20.32 -1.88
C SER A 127 6.89 -19.54 -3.20
N ASN A 128 6.99 -20.24 -4.33
CA ASN A 128 6.82 -19.60 -5.64
C ASN A 128 5.43 -19.01 -5.83
N ASP A 129 4.40 -19.69 -5.34
CA ASP A 129 2.97 -19.40 -5.56
C ASP A 129 2.24 -18.79 -4.35
N ALA A 130 2.83 -18.80 -3.16
CA ALA A 130 2.20 -18.28 -1.94
C ALA A 130 3.02 -17.17 -1.26
N ARG A 131 2.30 -16.27 -0.58
CA ARG A 131 2.84 -15.18 0.24
C ARG A 131 2.17 -15.17 1.62
N GLU A 132 2.90 -14.70 2.62
CA GLU A 132 2.33 -14.33 3.92
C GLU A 132 2.06 -12.81 3.92
N TYR A 133 0.85 -12.41 4.31
CA TYR A 133 0.44 -11.03 4.47
C TYR A 133 0.18 -10.78 5.96
N LYS A 134 1.02 -9.97 6.61
CA LYS A 134 0.87 -9.56 8.01
C LYS A 134 0.33 -8.14 8.06
N ILE A 135 -0.87 -7.98 8.61
CA ILE A 135 -1.58 -6.70 8.64
C ILE A 135 -1.55 -6.16 10.07
N CYS A 136 -1.27 -4.87 10.19
CA CYS A 136 -1.41 -4.11 11.42
C CYS A 136 -2.13 -2.80 11.11
N THR A 137 -3.36 -2.65 11.62
CA THR A 137 -4.06 -1.36 11.63
C THR A 137 -3.75 -0.66 12.93
N HIS A 138 -3.36 0.61 12.82
CA HIS A 138 -2.98 1.49 13.92
C HIS A 138 -4.11 2.43 14.30
#